data_AF-A0A6S7J250-F1
#
_entry.id   AF-A0A6S7J250-F1
#
_cell.length_a   1.000
_cell.length_b   1.000
_cell.length_c   1.000
_cell.angle_alpha   90.00
_cell.angle_beta   90.00
_cell.angle_gamma   90.00
#
_symmetry.space_group_name_H-M   'P 1'
#
loop_
_entity.id
_entity.type
_entity.pdbx_description
1 polymer ?
#
loop_
_entity_poly.entity_id
_entity_poly.type
_entity_poly.pdbx_seq_one_letter_code
_entity_poly.pdbx_strand_id
1 'polypeptide(L)'
;MLLVTVSDLCRGFVVSSERASRDINGQTTGVCERWSSDQNNTFESRHQSLYCERLLHIAKKSLICHSCNTIRENWHKILCADPVKVQSKENLKRKRREDTMDRAELIQKLKEERRLKNNALRRERYLRKKINEGMLVFDNEDNDDFTKIFEKVGEDKVPDNFKLMWKEQAKALSVKGSSGNRWHPMVIRLCLSVWNRSPEAYSELSQSGMLRLPSGRLLQYYKNAVPQHEGFNEEVLQWMEQEATKIQLSEDGKCGGIILDEISIQEDLQMKKVNGSNQLVGFVALGQENEDIEQICTE
;
A
#
# COMPACT_ATOMS: atom_id res chain seq x y z
N MET A 1 -25.50 -15.45 -54.07
CA MET A 1 -24.15 -15.29 -54.64
C MET A 1 -23.75 -13.84 -54.41
N LEU A 2 -23.01 -13.54 -53.33
CA LEU A 2 -22.61 -12.17 -53.00
C LEU A 2 -21.43 -11.79 -53.91
N LEU A 3 -21.61 -10.77 -54.75
CA LEU A 3 -20.53 -10.18 -55.54
C LEU A 3 -19.59 -9.43 -54.60
N VAL A 4 -18.45 -10.03 -54.27
CA VAL A 4 -17.37 -9.35 -53.54
C VAL A 4 -16.78 -8.30 -54.47
N THR A 5 -16.88 -7.03 -54.09
CA THR A 5 -16.28 -5.93 -54.83
C THR A 5 -14.87 -5.64 -54.29
N VAL A 6 -13.97 -5.10 -55.12
CA VAL A 6 -12.57 -4.83 -54.70
C VAL A 6 -12.46 -3.78 -53.58
N SER A 7 -13.57 -3.09 -53.26
CA SER A 7 -13.74 -2.20 -52.12
C SER A 7 -13.94 -2.92 -50.78
N ASP A 8 -14.26 -4.21 -50.79
CA ASP A 8 -14.53 -5.01 -49.59
C ASP A 8 -13.26 -5.68 -49.03
N LEU A 9 -12.10 -5.40 -49.64
CA LEU A 9 -10.81 -6.00 -49.27
C LEU A 9 -9.96 -5.04 -48.42
N CYS A 10 -9.47 -5.52 -47.28
CA CYS A 10 -8.44 -4.84 -46.52
C CYS A 10 -7.10 -4.91 -47.27
N ARG A 11 -6.59 -3.76 -47.71
CA ARG A 11 -5.28 -3.67 -48.40
C ARG A 11 -4.14 -3.25 -47.48
N GLY A 12 -4.38 -3.17 -46.17
CA GLY A 12 -3.44 -2.58 -45.22
C GLY A 12 -3.28 -1.07 -45.40
N PHE A 13 -2.13 -0.52 -45.01
CA PHE A 13 -1.81 0.90 -45.13
C PHE A 13 -0.50 1.15 -45.86
N VAL A 14 -0.39 2.28 -46.56
CA VAL A 14 0.80 2.65 -47.34
C VAL A 14 1.95 2.99 -46.41
N VAL A 15 3.14 2.48 -46.72
CA VAL A 15 4.37 2.72 -45.96
C VAL A 15 5.53 3.07 -46.88
N SER A 16 6.45 3.90 -46.39
CA SER A 16 7.69 4.27 -47.09
C SER A 16 8.87 3.33 -46.83
N SER A 17 8.72 2.35 -45.92
CA SER A 17 9.78 1.44 -45.49
C SER A 17 9.27 0.00 -45.51
N GLU A 18 10.06 -0.93 -46.08
CA GLU A 18 9.74 -2.36 -46.18
C GLU A 18 10.03 -3.16 -44.89
N ARG A 19 9.89 -2.55 -43.72
CA ARG A 19 10.19 -3.22 -42.45
C ARG A 19 9.03 -4.14 -42.03
N ALA A 20 9.33 -5.31 -41.49
CA ALA A 20 8.31 -6.14 -40.83
C ALA A 20 7.99 -5.60 -39.43
N SER A 21 6.73 -5.69 -38.99
CA SER A 21 6.35 -5.42 -37.60
C SER A 21 6.58 -6.67 -36.75
N ARG A 22 6.98 -6.51 -35.49
CA ARG A 22 7.21 -7.62 -34.55
C ARG A 22 6.48 -7.37 -33.22
N ASP A 23 6.11 -8.44 -32.52
CA ASP A 23 5.56 -8.37 -31.17
C ASP A 23 6.65 -8.24 -30.09
N ILE A 24 6.23 -8.25 -28.83
CA ILE A 24 7.12 -8.19 -27.66
C ILE A 24 8.08 -9.38 -27.56
N ASN A 25 7.74 -10.51 -28.18
CA ASN A 25 8.54 -11.73 -28.20
C ASN A 25 9.45 -11.81 -29.44
N GLY A 26 9.46 -10.76 -30.26
CA GLY A 26 10.24 -10.69 -31.50
C GLY A 26 9.64 -11.47 -32.67
N GLN A 27 8.44 -12.02 -32.55
CA GLN A 27 7.73 -12.71 -33.63
C GLN A 27 7.15 -11.70 -34.62
N THR A 28 7.26 -11.97 -35.91
CA THR A 28 6.70 -11.11 -36.97
C THR A 28 5.17 -11.05 -36.86
N THR A 29 4.61 -9.85 -36.77
CA THR A 29 3.15 -9.59 -36.68
C THR A 29 2.56 -8.99 -37.95
N GLY A 30 3.41 -8.59 -38.90
CA GLY A 30 2.98 -8.00 -40.16
C GLY A 30 4.13 -7.79 -41.15
N VAL A 31 3.79 -7.76 -42.43
CA VAL A 31 4.73 -7.75 -43.56
C VAL A 31 4.34 -6.69 -44.58
N CYS A 32 5.32 -6.22 -45.34
CA CYS A 32 5.12 -5.31 -46.46
C CYS A 32 4.92 -6.10 -47.75
N GLU A 33 3.86 -5.78 -48.49
CA GLU A 33 3.60 -6.31 -49.82
C GLU A 33 3.56 -5.16 -50.84
N ARG A 34 3.99 -5.44 -52.07
CA ARG A 34 4.00 -4.46 -53.16
C ARG A 34 2.72 -4.58 -53.97
N TRP A 35 1.95 -3.50 -54.03
CA TRP A 35 0.66 -3.46 -54.73
C TRP A 35 0.78 -2.58 -55.97
N SER A 36 0.27 -3.06 -57.10
CA SER A 36 0.13 -2.27 -58.34
C SER A 36 -1.15 -1.44 -58.27
N SER A 37 -1.06 -0.14 -58.59
CA SER A 37 -2.24 0.68 -58.80
C SER A 37 -2.67 0.60 -60.27
N ASP A 38 -3.92 0.19 -60.52
CA ASP A 38 -4.48 -0.10 -61.86
C ASP A 38 -4.53 1.13 -62.79
N GLN A 39 -4.31 2.34 -62.26
CA GLN A 39 -4.51 3.58 -63.02
C GLN A 39 -3.22 4.28 -63.47
N ASN A 40 -2.03 3.93 -62.94
CA ASN A 40 -0.79 4.68 -63.27
C ASN A 40 0.50 3.85 -63.32
N ASN A 41 0.45 2.52 -63.27
CA ASN A 41 1.64 1.64 -63.25
C ASN A 41 2.66 1.98 -62.14
N THR A 42 2.21 2.67 -61.09
CA THR A 42 2.98 3.02 -59.91
C THR A 42 2.79 1.93 -58.85
N PHE A 43 3.89 1.49 -58.26
CA PHE A 43 3.87 0.51 -57.17
C PHE A 43 3.86 1.22 -55.82
N GLU A 44 2.94 0.81 -54.94
CA GLU A 44 2.92 1.27 -53.55
C GLU A 44 3.23 0.09 -52.63
N SER A 45 4.17 0.30 -51.69
CA SER A 45 4.42 -0.66 -50.62
C SER A 45 3.38 -0.48 -49.52
N ARG A 46 2.67 -1.56 -49.18
CA ARG A 46 1.61 -1.57 -48.17
C ARG A 46 1.92 -2.58 -47.08
N HIS A 47 1.77 -2.16 -45.83
CA HIS A 47 1.98 -3.03 -44.67
C HIS A 47 0.67 -3.69 -44.25
N GLN A 48 0.70 -5.00 -44.05
CA GLN A 48 -0.43 -5.81 -43.60
C GLN A 48 -0.08 -6.61 -42.35
N SER A 49 -1.04 -6.76 -41.46
CA SER A 49 -0.93 -7.69 -40.34
C SER A 49 -0.96 -9.14 -40.86
N LEU A 50 -0.23 -10.04 -40.21
CA LEU A 50 -0.42 -11.48 -40.43
C LEU A 50 -1.82 -11.96 -40.00
N TYR A 51 -2.48 -11.21 -39.12
CA TYR A 51 -3.84 -11.45 -38.65
C TYR A 51 -4.85 -10.53 -39.36
N CYS A 52 -4.56 -10.14 -40.60
CA CYS A 52 -5.44 -9.27 -41.38
C CYS A 52 -6.73 -10.01 -41.78
N GLU A 53 -7.87 -9.48 -41.33
CA GLU A 53 -9.19 -9.82 -41.89
C GLU A 53 -9.24 -9.27 -43.32
N ARG A 54 -8.81 -10.08 -44.30
CA ARG A 54 -8.73 -9.69 -45.73
C ARG A 54 -10.07 -9.22 -46.29
N LEU A 55 -11.18 -9.77 -45.79
CA LEU A 55 -12.54 -9.35 -46.12
C LEU A 55 -13.09 -8.48 -45.00
N LEU A 56 -13.48 -7.26 -45.34
CA LEU A 56 -14.11 -6.33 -44.41
C LEU A 56 -15.62 -6.56 -44.40
N HIS A 57 -16.23 -6.53 -43.21
CA HIS A 57 -17.68 -6.58 -43.11
C HIS A 57 -18.31 -5.37 -43.82
N ILE A 58 -19.22 -5.63 -44.75
CA ILE A 58 -19.93 -4.65 -45.62
C ILE A 58 -20.54 -3.48 -44.82
N ALA A 59 -20.87 -3.69 -43.54
CA ALA A 59 -21.43 -2.67 -42.66
C ALA A 59 -20.40 -1.64 -42.12
N LYS A 60 -19.08 -1.91 -42.20
CA LYS A 60 -18.04 -1.01 -41.71
C LYS A 60 -17.46 -0.21 -42.88
N LYS A 61 -17.67 1.11 -42.92
CA LYS A 61 -17.04 2.06 -43.88
C LYS A 61 -15.51 2.19 -43.74
N SER A 62 -14.84 1.26 -43.05
CA SER A 62 -13.38 1.30 -42.89
C SER A 62 -12.71 0.66 -44.11
N LEU A 63 -11.63 1.25 -44.59
CA LEU A 63 -10.79 0.69 -45.66
C LEU A 63 -9.73 -0.30 -45.13
N ILE A 64 -9.63 -0.44 -43.80
CA ILE A 64 -8.59 -1.22 -43.11
C ILE A 64 -9.23 -2.00 -41.94
N CYS A 65 -8.82 -3.25 -41.74
CA CYS A 65 -9.27 -4.08 -40.63
C CYS A 65 -8.66 -3.63 -39.29
N HIS A 66 -9.24 -4.11 -38.19
CA HIS A 66 -8.77 -3.74 -36.84
C HIS A 66 -7.29 -4.07 -36.64
N SER A 67 -6.85 -5.29 -36.98
CA SER A 67 -5.46 -5.74 -36.83
C SER A 67 -4.47 -4.84 -37.58
N CYS A 68 -4.78 -4.46 -38.83
CA CYS A 68 -3.95 -3.57 -39.63
C CYS A 68 -3.97 -2.13 -39.10
N ASN A 69 -5.10 -1.66 -38.57
CA ASN A 69 -5.19 -0.32 -37.97
C ASN A 69 -4.36 -0.21 -36.67
N THR A 70 -4.40 -1.23 -35.82
CA THR A 70 -3.61 -1.27 -34.56
C THR A 70 -2.10 -1.21 -34.84
N ILE A 71 -1.64 -1.88 -35.90
CA ILE A 71 -0.24 -1.79 -36.35
C ILE A 71 0.06 -0.39 -36.90
N ARG A 72 -0.86 0.19 -37.69
CA ARG A 72 -0.72 1.55 -38.25
C ARG A 72 -0.51 2.59 -37.16
N GLU A 73 -1.32 2.57 -36.11
CA GLU A 73 -1.25 3.51 -34.99
C GLU A 73 0.09 3.43 -34.23
N ASN A 74 0.71 2.25 -34.21
CA ASN A 74 1.99 2.02 -33.52
C ASN A 74 3.20 2.00 -34.47
N TRP A 75 3.00 2.26 -35.77
CA TRP A 75 4.03 2.13 -36.79
C TRP A 75 5.27 3.00 -36.52
N HIS A 76 5.07 4.23 -36.06
CA HIS A 76 6.17 5.13 -35.73
C HIS A 76 7.04 4.59 -34.58
N LYS A 77 6.43 3.88 -33.61
CA LYS A 77 7.19 3.24 -32.52
C LYS A 77 8.01 2.06 -33.03
N ILE A 78 7.48 1.32 -34.01
CA ILE A 78 8.15 0.18 -34.66
C ILE A 78 9.35 0.66 -35.50
N LEU A 79 9.22 1.79 -36.20
CA LEU A 79 10.34 2.37 -36.98
C LEU A 79 11.48 2.88 -36.08
N CYS A 80 11.15 3.46 -34.92
CA CYS A 80 12.12 4.00 -33.97
C CYS A 80 12.66 2.98 -32.96
N ALA A 81 12.11 1.76 -32.92
CA ALA A 81 12.60 0.71 -32.03
C ALA A 81 13.90 0.11 -32.59
N ASP A 82 15.03 0.47 -31.98
CA ASP A 82 16.30 -0.22 -32.20
C ASP A 82 16.16 -1.70 -31.77
N PRO A 83 16.43 -2.69 -32.63
CA PRO A 83 16.37 -4.11 -32.25
C PRO A 83 17.33 -4.46 -31.09
N VAL A 84 18.33 -3.61 -30.83
CA VAL A 84 19.31 -3.78 -29.74
C VAL A 84 18.73 -3.44 -28.36
N LYS A 85 17.65 -2.63 -28.26
CA LYS A 85 17.14 -2.17 -26.96
C LYS A 85 16.06 -3.06 -26.34
N VAL A 86 15.45 -3.98 -27.08
CA VAL A 86 14.33 -4.79 -26.56
C VAL A 86 14.81 -5.86 -25.57
N GLN A 87 16.00 -6.43 -25.76
CA GLN A 87 16.62 -7.37 -24.80
C GLN A 87 16.98 -6.72 -23.45
N SER A 88 17.08 -5.39 -23.38
CA SER A 88 17.47 -4.69 -22.14
C SER A 88 16.34 -4.53 -21.12
N LYS A 89 15.07 -4.77 -21.49
CA LYS A 89 13.92 -4.61 -20.60
C LYS A 89 13.46 -5.88 -19.87
N GLU A 90 13.93 -7.06 -20.28
CA GLU A 90 13.68 -8.32 -19.56
C GLU A 90 14.46 -8.41 -18.23
N ASN A 91 15.48 -7.57 -18.04
CA ASN A 91 16.09 -7.35 -16.73
C ASN A 91 15.25 -6.36 -15.91
N LEU A 92 14.05 -6.78 -15.49
CA LEU A 92 13.54 -6.35 -14.19
C LEU A 92 14.65 -6.67 -13.19
N LYS A 93 15.41 -5.66 -12.75
CA LYS A 93 16.53 -5.80 -11.81
C LYS A 93 16.05 -6.60 -10.59
N ARG A 94 16.25 -7.92 -10.60
CA ARG A 94 16.24 -8.72 -9.37
C ARG A 94 17.28 -8.05 -8.47
N LYS A 95 16.90 -7.67 -7.26
CA LYS A 95 17.84 -7.12 -6.27
C LYS A 95 18.97 -8.15 -6.12
N ARG A 96 20.13 -7.89 -6.74
CA ARG A 96 21.33 -8.69 -6.49
C ARG A 96 21.68 -8.52 -5.01
N ARG A 97 22.05 -9.63 -4.37
CA ARG A 97 22.51 -9.60 -2.98
C ARG A 97 23.75 -8.71 -2.88
N GLU A 98 23.81 -7.89 -1.83
CA GLU A 98 24.78 -6.79 -1.74
C GLU A 98 26.21 -7.26 -1.51
N ASP A 99 26.34 -8.43 -0.89
CA ASP A 99 27.57 -9.20 -0.66
C ASP A 99 28.30 -9.61 -1.96
N THR A 100 27.59 -9.65 -3.09
CA THR A 100 28.15 -10.03 -4.40
C THR A 100 28.50 -8.83 -5.29
N MET A 101 28.27 -7.60 -4.81
CA MET A 101 28.63 -6.37 -5.53
C MET A 101 30.07 -5.95 -5.23
N ASP A 102 30.74 -5.35 -6.21
CA ASP A 102 32.06 -4.77 -5.98
C ASP A 102 31.99 -3.45 -5.19
N ARG A 103 33.14 -2.98 -4.69
CA ARG A 103 33.22 -1.73 -3.89
C ARG A 103 32.72 -0.50 -4.66
N ALA A 104 32.95 -0.42 -5.96
CA ALA A 104 32.54 0.71 -6.78
C ALA A 104 31.02 0.72 -7.00
N GLU A 105 30.44 -0.45 -7.25
CA GLU A 105 28.99 -0.68 -7.36
C GLU A 105 28.29 -0.33 -6.04
N LEU A 106 28.82 -0.77 -4.90
CA LEU A 106 28.30 -0.43 -3.57
C LEU A 106 28.30 1.08 -3.31
N ILE A 107 29.39 1.78 -3.66
CA ILE A 107 29.47 3.24 -3.52
C ILE A 107 28.43 3.93 -4.42
N GLN A 108 28.23 3.44 -5.64
CA GLN A 108 27.25 4.00 -6.57
C GLN A 108 25.82 3.80 -6.07
N LYS A 109 25.50 2.61 -5.57
CA LYS A 109 24.19 2.29 -4.98
C LYS A 109 23.91 3.17 -3.76
N LEU A 110 24.88 3.31 -2.84
CA LEU A 110 24.76 4.18 -1.67
C LEU A 110 24.50 5.64 -2.07
N LYS A 111 25.20 6.15 -3.09
CA LYS A 111 24.96 7.51 -3.62
C LYS A 111 23.55 7.65 -4.17
N GLU A 112 23.06 6.64 -4.90
CA GLU A 112 21.72 6.62 -5.44
C GLU A 112 20.65 6.56 -4.35
N GLU A 113 20.82 5.71 -3.33
CA GLU A 113 19.93 5.63 -2.17
C GLU A 113 19.89 6.93 -1.38
N ARG A 114 21.04 7.56 -1.14
CA ARG A 114 21.10 8.90 -0.52
C ARG A 114 20.36 9.93 -1.35
N ARG A 115 20.52 9.91 -2.68
CA ARG A 115 19.79 10.79 -3.60
C ARG A 115 18.28 10.54 -3.52
N LEU A 116 17.85 9.28 -3.53
CA LEU A 116 16.44 8.90 -3.44
C LEU A 116 15.83 9.33 -2.10
N LYS A 117 16.52 9.06 -0.98
CA LYS A 117 16.13 9.50 0.35
C LYS A 117 16.00 11.02 0.42
N ASN A 118 16.98 11.76 -0.08
CA ASN A 118 16.94 13.23 -0.10
C ASN A 118 15.80 13.76 -0.98
N ASN A 119 15.54 13.14 -2.13
CA ASN A 119 14.42 13.50 -3.00
C ASN A 119 13.07 13.21 -2.34
N ALA A 120 12.92 12.06 -1.66
CA ALA A 120 11.74 11.72 -0.88
C ALA A 120 11.48 12.73 0.24
N LEU A 121 12.51 13.05 1.04
CA LEU A 121 12.44 14.06 2.10
C LEU A 121 12.10 15.46 1.58
N ARG A 122 12.58 15.83 0.39
CA ARG A 122 12.23 17.12 -0.25
C ARG A 122 10.76 17.13 -0.68
N ARG A 123 10.29 16.04 -1.30
CA ARG A 123 8.88 15.90 -1.71
C ARG A 123 7.95 15.92 -0.50
N GLU A 124 8.30 15.19 0.56
CA GLU A 124 7.53 15.17 1.81
C GLU A 124 7.43 16.58 2.41
N ARG A 125 8.54 17.31 2.53
CA ARG A 125 8.53 18.69 3.01
C ARG A 125 7.67 19.62 2.16
N TYR A 126 7.77 19.51 0.83
CA TYR A 126 6.97 20.31 -0.08
C TYR A 126 5.46 20.01 0.07
N LEU A 127 5.10 18.73 0.14
CA LEU A 127 3.72 18.29 0.33
C LEU A 127 3.17 18.73 1.68
N ARG A 128 3.92 18.51 2.78
CA ARG A 128 3.55 18.99 4.12
C ARG A 128 3.31 20.50 4.14
N LYS A 129 4.19 21.29 3.51
CA LYS A 129 4.02 22.74 3.43
C LYS A 129 2.72 23.12 2.70
N LYS A 130 2.47 22.54 1.53
CA LYS A 130 1.22 22.77 0.78
C LYS A 130 -0.02 22.37 1.54
N ILE A 131 0.03 21.22 2.23
CA ILE A 131 -1.07 20.74 3.07
C ILE A 131 -1.32 21.75 4.19
N ASN A 132 -0.28 22.18 4.92
CA ASN A 132 -0.42 23.12 6.01
C ASN A 132 -0.89 24.51 5.55
N GLU A 133 -0.49 24.97 4.36
CA GLU A 133 -1.00 26.22 3.78
C GLU A 133 -2.50 26.15 3.42
N GLY A 134 -3.01 24.96 3.09
CA GLY A 134 -4.42 24.73 2.77
C GLY A 134 -5.26 24.20 3.93
N MET A 135 -4.65 23.86 5.07
CA MET A 135 -5.34 23.27 6.20
C MET A 135 -5.96 24.38 7.06
N LEU A 136 -7.27 24.33 7.22
CA LEU A 136 -7.98 25.16 8.19
C LEU A 136 -7.89 24.48 9.56
N VAL A 137 -7.57 25.26 10.58
CA VAL A 137 -7.59 24.81 11.98
C VAL A 137 -8.98 25.09 12.51
N PHE A 138 -9.63 24.08 13.07
CA PHE A 138 -10.95 24.26 13.67
C PHE A 138 -10.85 25.14 14.93
N ASP A 139 -11.73 26.13 15.02
CA ASP A 139 -11.75 27.07 16.14
C ASP A 139 -12.95 26.84 17.09
N ASN A 140 -13.23 27.80 17.97
CA ASN A 140 -14.33 27.69 18.92
C ASN A 140 -15.71 27.88 18.27
N GLU A 141 -15.81 28.64 17.17
CA GLU A 141 -17.06 28.81 16.43
C GLU A 141 -17.43 27.51 15.73
N ASP A 142 -16.43 26.81 15.17
CA ASP A 142 -16.62 25.45 14.63
C ASP A 142 -17.11 24.46 15.70
N ASN A 143 -16.59 24.56 16.93
CA ASN A 143 -17.04 23.71 18.05
C ASN A 143 -18.52 23.93 18.40
N ASP A 144 -19.03 25.16 18.29
CA ASP A 144 -20.44 25.45 18.51
C ASP A 144 -21.31 24.84 17.39
N ASP A 145 -20.84 24.90 16.15
CA ASP A 145 -21.52 24.27 15.02
C ASP A 145 -21.50 22.74 15.10
N PHE A 146 -20.37 22.15 15.51
CA PHE A 146 -20.31 20.73 15.84
C PHE A 146 -21.28 20.36 16.94
N THR A 147 -21.37 21.15 18.02
CA THR A 147 -22.32 20.91 19.11
C THR A 147 -23.76 20.86 18.58
N LYS A 148 -24.14 21.83 17.73
CA LYS A 148 -25.46 21.83 17.07
C LYS A 148 -25.68 20.62 16.17
N ILE A 149 -24.65 20.17 15.44
CA ILE A 149 -24.72 18.96 14.60
C ILE A 149 -24.94 17.73 15.47
N PHE A 150 -24.16 17.57 16.55
CA PHE A 150 -24.28 16.44 17.46
C PHE A 150 -25.66 16.38 18.14
N GLU A 151 -26.28 17.53 18.44
CA GLU A 151 -27.61 17.63 19.05
C GLU A 151 -28.76 17.42 18.05
N LYS A 152 -28.63 17.92 16.81
CA LYS A 152 -29.72 17.91 15.81
C LYS A 152 -29.78 16.63 14.99
N VAL A 153 -28.67 15.91 14.84
CA VAL A 153 -28.67 14.64 14.12
C VAL A 153 -29.35 13.59 15.02
N GLY A 154 -30.52 13.12 14.59
CA GLY A 154 -31.23 12.05 15.27
C GLY A 154 -30.39 10.78 15.37
N GLU A 155 -30.47 10.08 16.51
CA GLU A 155 -29.70 8.85 16.75
C GLU A 155 -29.97 7.77 15.68
N ASP A 156 -31.11 7.81 15.02
CA ASP A 156 -31.50 6.93 13.91
C ASP A 156 -30.61 7.08 12.67
N LYS A 157 -29.97 8.25 12.49
CA LYS A 157 -29.09 8.54 11.35
C LYS A 157 -27.63 8.20 11.61
N VAL A 158 -27.27 7.90 12.86
CA VAL A 158 -25.91 7.53 13.23
C VAL A 158 -25.78 6.01 13.17
N PRO A 159 -24.81 5.46 12.42
CA PRO A 159 -24.58 4.02 12.41
C PRO A 159 -24.36 3.47 13.82
N ASP A 160 -24.91 2.28 14.11
CA ASP A 160 -24.93 1.72 15.47
C ASP A 160 -23.54 1.63 16.12
N ASN A 161 -22.53 1.28 15.33
CA ASN A 161 -21.14 1.21 15.77
C ASN A 161 -20.53 2.57 16.13
N PHE A 162 -21.10 3.68 15.66
CA PHE A 162 -20.63 5.04 15.93
C PHE A 162 -21.49 5.81 16.95
N LYS A 163 -22.67 5.31 17.32
CA LYS A 163 -23.55 5.96 18.31
C LYS A 163 -22.85 6.31 19.61
N LEU A 164 -22.02 5.38 20.12
CA LEU A 164 -21.27 5.63 21.35
C LEU A 164 -20.25 6.76 21.19
N MET A 165 -19.50 6.75 20.09
CA MET A 165 -18.51 7.80 19.80
C MET A 165 -19.22 9.15 19.64
N TRP A 166 -20.36 9.17 18.96
CA TRP A 166 -21.19 10.35 18.75
C TRP A 166 -21.62 11.00 20.08
N LYS A 167 -22.12 10.19 21.03
CA LYS A 167 -22.52 10.64 22.37
C LYS A 167 -21.33 11.18 23.18
N GLU A 168 -20.20 10.49 23.12
CA GLU A 168 -18.99 10.91 23.84
C GLU A 168 -18.36 12.18 23.24
N GLN A 169 -18.45 12.40 21.91
CA GLN A 169 -18.06 13.67 21.29
C GLN A 169 -18.95 14.83 21.74
N ALA A 170 -20.28 14.66 21.70
CA ALA A 170 -21.23 15.67 22.16
C ALA A 170 -20.96 16.08 23.62
N LYS A 171 -20.75 15.08 24.48
CA LYS A 171 -20.38 15.29 25.88
C LYS A 171 -19.02 15.98 26.04
N ALA A 172 -18.02 15.61 25.25
CA ALA A 172 -16.70 16.21 25.33
C ALA A 172 -16.67 17.67 24.87
N LEU A 173 -17.55 18.06 23.94
CA LEU A 173 -17.71 19.42 23.47
C LEU A 173 -18.50 20.31 24.44
N SER A 174 -19.47 19.76 25.17
CA SER A 174 -20.25 20.54 26.16
C SER A 174 -19.46 20.95 27.40
N VAL A 175 -18.33 20.28 27.67
CA VAL A 175 -17.41 20.63 28.76
C VAL A 175 -16.43 21.71 28.30
N LYS A 176 -16.43 22.86 28.98
CA LYS A 176 -15.58 24.03 28.66
C LYS A 176 -14.07 23.82 28.87
N GLY A 177 -13.62 22.62 29.24
CA GLY A 177 -12.23 22.32 29.57
C GLY A 177 -11.73 21.04 28.90
N SER A 178 -10.44 21.01 28.55
CA SER A 178 -9.78 19.82 27.99
C SER A 178 -9.41 18.77 29.03
N SER A 179 -9.49 19.12 30.32
CA SER A 179 -9.10 18.26 31.44
C SER A 179 -10.29 17.57 32.09
N GLY A 180 -10.12 16.29 32.44
CA GLY A 180 -11.06 15.58 33.31
C GLY A 180 -12.20 14.84 32.61
N ASN A 181 -12.21 14.77 31.28
CA ASN A 181 -13.19 13.96 30.54
C ASN A 181 -12.97 12.47 30.84
N ARG A 182 -13.97 11.86 31.50
CA ARG A 182 -14.06 10.40 31.69
C ARG A 182 -14.64 9.78 30.44
N TRP A 183 -13.76 9.22 29.63
CA TRP A 183 -14.09 8.54 28.38
C TRP A 183 -14.66 7.14 28.64
N HIS A 184 -15.63 6.75 27.82
CA HIS A 184 -16.12 5.38 27.82
C HIS A 184 -15.00 4.39 27.41
N PRO A 185 -14.88 3.20 28.05
CA PRO A 185 -13.81 2.23 27.76
C PRO A 185 -13.71 1.81 26.28
N MET A 186 -14.84 1.69 25.58
CA MET A 186 -14.82 1.36 24.14
C MET A 186 -14.21 2.49 23.28
N VAL A 187 -14.38 3.76 23.66
CA VAL A 187 -13.72 4.89 22.98
C VAL A 187 -12.22 4.85 23.22
N ILE A 188 -11.80 4.54 24.45
CA ILE A 188 -10.38 4.32 24.77
C ILE A 188 -9.81 3.17 23.92
N ARG A 189 -10.50 2.02 23.82
CA ARG A 189 -10.05 0.89 23.00
C ARG A 189 -9.90 1.26 21.52
N LEU A 190 -10.85 2.00 20.97
CA LEU A 190 -10.79 2.49 19.59
C LEU A 190 -9.58 3.42 19.40
N CYS A 191 -9.42 4.41 20.27
CA CYS A 191 -8.30 5.36 20.22
C CYS A 191 -6.95 4.67 20.39
N LEU A 192 -6.86 3.69 21.29
CA LEU A 192 -5.66 2.90 21.54
C LEU A 192 -5.29 2.06 20.31
N SER A 193 -6.26 1.50 19.60
CA SER A 193 -6.05 0.77 18.34
C SER A 193 -5.45 1.67 17.25
N VAL A 194 -6.00 2.89 17.08
CA VAL A 194 -5.47 3.87 16.11
C VAL A 194 -4.05 4.32 16.52
N TRP A 195 -3.87 4.67 17.78
CA TRP A 195 -2.58 5.13 18.31
C TRP A 195 -1.49 4.06 18.24
N ASN A 196 -1.81 2.79 18.51
CA ASN A 196 -0.85 1.68 18.38
C ASN A 196 -0.42 1.43 16.92
N ARG A 197 -1.27 1.74 15.93
CA ARG A 197 -0.94 1.61 14.51
C ARG A 197 -0.13 2.81 13.99
N SER A 198 -0.51 4.02 14.39
CA SER A 198 0.21 5.25 14.05
C SER A 198 0.02 6.32 15.12
N PRO A 199 1.00 6.48 16.03
CA PRO A 199 0.97 7.54 17.03
C PRO A 199 0.91 8.93 16.42
N GLU A 200 1.61 9.14 15.30
CA GLU A 200 1.67 10.42 14.59
C GLU A 200 0.30 10.79 14.00
N ALA A 201 -0.36 9.86 13.30
CA ALA A 201 -1.68 10.10 12.73
C ALA A 201 -2.72 10.38 13.82
N TYR A 202 -2.63 9.68 14.95
CA TYR A 202 -3.48 9.97 16.11
C TYR A 202 -3.23 11.37 16.67
N SER A 203 -1.97 11.79 16.75
CA SER A 203 -1.59 13.12 17.24
C SER A 203 -2.12 14.22 16.32
N GLU A 204 -1.99 14.06 15.00
CA GLU A 204 -2.56 14.97 14.01
C GLU A 204 -4.09 15.06 14.12
N LEU A 205 -4.76 13.90 14.25
CA LEU A 205 -6.22 13.86 14.42
C LEU A 205 -6.66 14.57 15.72
N SER A 206 -5.97 14.31 16.84
CA SER A 206 -6.25 14.95 18.12
C SER A 206 -5.95 16.44 18.13
N GLN A 207 -4.96 16.90 17.37
CA GLN A 207 -4.56 18.31 17.31
C GLN A 207 -5.36 19.11 16.29
N SER A 208 -5.97 18.44 15.31
CA SER A 208 -6.78 19.09 14.28
C SER A 208 -7.94 19.91 14.84
N GLY A 209 -8.44 19.58 16.04
CA GLY A 209 -9.62 20.20 16.64
C GLY A 209 -10.95 19.60 16.17
N MET A 210 -10.95 18.81 15.08
CA MET A 210 -12.15 18.19 14.52
C MET A 210 -12.83 17.19 15.48
N LEU A 211 -12.02 16.45 16.25
CA LEU A 211 -12.51 15.48 17.23
C LEU A 211 -11.87 15.76 18.58
N ARG A 212 -12.69 15.73 19.64
CA ARG A 212 -12.18 15.68 21.01
C ARG A 212 -11.78 14.25 21.31
N LEU A 213 -10.49 14.01 21.52
CA LEU A 213 -9.95 12.67 21.77
C LEU A 213 -9.23 12.58 23.11
N PRO A 214 -9.11 11.36 23.69
CA PRO A 214 -8.21 11.08 24.79
C PRO A 214 -6.79 11.61 24.55
N SER A 215 -6.12 12.06 25.60
CA SER A 215 -4.72 12.47 25.46
C SER A 215 -3.82 11.27 25.21
N GLY A 216 -2.73 11.46 24.46
CA GLY A 216 -1.72 10.41 24.26
C GLY A 216 -1.16 9.88 25.58
N ARG A 217 -1.04 10.73 26.61
CA ARG A 217 -0.65 10.33 27.96
C ARG A 217 -1.66 9.36 28.59
N LEU A 218 -2.96 9.61 28.43
CA LEU A 218 -3.99 8.70 28.93
C LEU A 218 -3.90 7.34 28.23
N LEU A 219 -3.73 7.33 26.91
CA LEU A 219 -3.54 6.09 26.15
C LEU A 219 -2.28 5.33 26.59
N GLN A 220 -1.19 6.05 26.87
CA GLN A 220 0.03 5.44 27.40
C GLN A 220 -0.19 4.78 28.76
N TYR A 221 -0.98 5.40 29.66
CA TYR A 221 -1.35 4.75 30.93
C TYR A 221 -2.14 3.46 30.70
N TYR A 222 -3.11 3.46 29.80
CA TYR A 222 -3.85 2.24 29.45
C TYR A 222 -2.97 1.18 28.79
N LYS A 223 -2.05 1.56 27.90
CA LYS A 223 -1.09 0.63 27.28
C LYS A 223 -0.19 -0.01 28.34
N ASN A 224 0.29 0.78 29.28
CA ASN A 224 1.21 0.34 30.33
C ASN A 224 0.49 -0.33 31.51
N ALA A 225 -0.85 -0.37 31.52
CA ALA A 225 -1.61 -1.04 32.57
C ALA A 225 -1.45 -2.56 32.53
N VAL A 226 -1.08 -3.12 31.37
CA VAL A 226 -0.76 -4.53 31.21
C VAL A 226 0.76 -4.70 31.37
N PRO A 227 1.25 -5.24 32.50
CA PRO A 227 2.66 -5.49 32.68
C PRO A 227 3.11 -6.60 31.71
N GLN A 228 4.28 -6.40 31.12
CA GLN A 228 4.99 -7.46 30.39
C GLN A 228 6.14 -7.95 31.26
N HIS A 229 6.23 -9.27 31.39
CA HIS A 229 7.31 -9.97 32.07
C HIS A 229 7.89 -11.03 31.14
N GLU A 230 9.07 -11.53 31.49
CA GLU A 230 9.71 -12.67 30.85
C GLU A 230 8.90 -13.97 31.08
N GLY A 231 9.13 -14.97 30.22
CA GLY A 231 8.41 -16.24 30.28
C GLY A 231 6.98 -16.18 29.74
N PHE A 232 6.16 -17.15 30.15
CA PHE A 232 4.77 -17.26 29.74
C PHE A 232 3.86 -16.31 30.51
N ASN A 233 3.02 -15.56 29.80
CA ASN A 233 1.99 -14.74 30.42
C ASN A 233 0.71 -15.57 30.67
N GLU A 234 0.57 -16.09 31.89
CA GLU A 234 -0.58 -16.91 32.31
C GLU A 234 -1.92 -16.18 32.16
N GLU A 235 -1.96 -14.87 32.44
CA GLU A 235 -3.19 -14.08 32.33
C GLU A 235 -3.70 -14.07 30.88
N VAL A 236 -2.80 -13.97 29.91
CA VAL A 236 -3.15 -14.01 28.48
C VAL A 236 -3.64 -15.40 28.08
N LEU A 237 -3.01 -16.47 28.57
CA LEU A 237 -3.43 -17.85 28.29
C LEU A 237 -4.83 -18.14 28.87
N GLN A 238 -5.07 -17.75 30.12
CA GLN A 238 -6.38 -17.86 30.76
C GLN A 238 -7.44 -17.04 30.00
N TRP A 239 -7.08 -15.82 29.57
CA TRP A 239 -7.99 -15.00 28.79
C TRP A 239 -8.35 -15.63 27.44
N MET A 240 -7.38 -16.24 26.75
CA MET A 240 -7.61 -16.99 25.51
C MET A 240 -8.55 -18.18 25.71
N GLU A 241 -8.37 -18.96 26.79
CA GLU A 241 -9.23 -20.10 27.14
C GLU A 241 -10.68 -19.66 27.40
N GLN A 242 -10.84 -18.59 28.17
CA GLN A 242 -12.15 -18.01 28.47
C GLN A 242 -12.86 -17.52 27.21
N GLU A 243 -12.14 -16.82 26.32
CA GLU A 243 -12.73 -16.31 25.09
C GLU A 243 -13.06 -17.45 24.10
N ALA A 244 -12.24 -18.50 24.03
CA ALA A 244 -12.52 -19.69 23.24
C ALA A 244 -13.77 -20.44 23.73
N THR A 245 -13.94 -20.53 25.05
CA THR A 245 -15.12 -21.12 25.68
C THR A 245 -16.38 -20.28 25.39
N LYS A 246 -16.27 -18.96 25.51
CA LYS A 246 -17.36 -18.02 25.25
C LYS A 246 -17.85 -18.03 23.80
N ILE A 247 -16.94 -18.18 22.84
CA ILE A 247 -17.25 -18.26 21.40
C ILE A 247 -17.70 -19.70 21.02
N GLN A 248 -17.62 -20.66 21.94
CA GLN A 248 -17.95 -22.08 21.71
C GLN A 248 -17.16 -22.66 20.52
N LEU A 249 -15.85 -22.45 20.52
CA LEU A 249 -14.98 -23.04 19.50
C LEU A 249 -15.09 -24.58 19.52
N SER A 250 -15.12 -25.17 18.33
CA SER A 250 -15.02 -26.63 18.16
C SER A 250 -13.66 -27.14 18.64
N GLU A 251 -13.58 -28.43 18.97
CA GLU A 251 -12.32 -29.07 19.36
C GLU A 251 -11.22 -28.89 18.29
N ASP A 252 -11.58 -28.98 17.01
CA ASP A 252 -10.64 -28.73 15.90
C ASP A 252 -10.10 -27.29 15.89
N GLY A 253 -10.91 -26.32 16.34
CA GLY A 253 -10.51 -24.92 16.42
C GLY A 253 -9.66 -24.59 17.66
N LYS A 254 -9.62 -25.49 18.65
CA LYS A 254 -8.75 -25.38 19.83
C LYS A 254 -7.33 -25.90 19.56
N CYS A 255 -7.16 -26.66 18.48
CA CYS A 255 -5.85 -27.15 18.05
C CYS A 255 -5.01 -26.02 17.45
N GLY A 256 -3.78 -25.86 17.94
CA GLY A 256 -2.81 -24.89 17.45
C GLY A 256 -1.39 -25.41 17.60
N GLY A 257 -0.43 -24.73 16.97
CA GLY A 257 1.00 -25.01 17.10
C GLY A 257 1.73 -23.82 17.69
N ILE A 258 2.78 -24.07 18.46
CA ILE A 258 3.71 -23.03 18.94
C ILE A 258 4.86 -22.96 17.94
N ILE A 259 5.10 -21.77 17.39
CA ILE A 259 6.25 -21.49 16.54
C ILE A 259 7.10 -20.46 17.28
N LEU A 260 8.35 -20.83 17.55
CA LEU A 260 9.33 -19.98 18.20
C LEU A 260 10.39 -19.60 17.17
N ASP A 261 10.75 -18.33 17.17
CA ASP A 261 11.86 -17.78 16.38
C ASP A 261 12.56 -16.72 17.23
N GLU A 262 13.85 -16.54 17.00
CA GLU A 262 14.69 -15.62 17.77
C GLU A 262 14.93 -14.35 16.98
N ILE A 263 14.86 -13.20 17.65
CA ILE A 263 15.14 -11.90 17.04
C ILE A 263 16.38 -11.32 17.69
N SER A 264 17.39 -10.98 16.88
CA SER A 264 18.54 -10.21 17.36
C SER A 264 18.12 -8.78 17.67
N ILE A 265 18.29 -8.38 18.94
CA ILE A 265 18.09 -7.02 19.44
C ILE A 265 19.43 -6.34 19.61
N GLN A 266 19.45 -5.01 19.55
CA GLN A 266 20.68 -4.24 19.83
C GLN A 266 21.03 -4.36 21.31
N GLU A 267 22.27 -4.76 21.60
CA GLU A 267 22.82 -4.77 22.95
C GLU A 267 22.89 -3.33 23.49
N ASP A 268 22.15 -3.06 24.56
CA ASP A 268 22.13 -1.76 25.23
C ASP A 268 21.69 -1.89 26.69
N LEU A 269 22.15 -0.97 27.54
CA LEU A 269 21.79 -0.90 28.95
C LEU A 269 20.70 0.15 29.15
N GLN A 270 19.49 -0.31 29.43
CA GLN A 270 18.29 0.49 29.60
C GLN A 270 17.91 0.60 31.08
N MET A 271 17.34 1.74 31.49
CA MET A 271 16.84 1.93 32.85
C MET A 271 15.32 2.08 32.82
N LYS A 272 14.62 1.13 33.43
CA LYS A 272 13.16 1.13 33.57
C LYS A 272 12.80 1.61 34.97
N LYS A 273 11.86 2.55 35.08
CA LYS A 273 11.32 2.96 36.37
C LYS A 273 10.03 2.18 36.64
N VAL A 274 10.03 1.33 37.67
CA VAL A 274 8.88 0.51 38.08
C VAL A 274 8.55 0.86 39.52
N ASN A 275 7.32 1.26 39.82
CA ASN A 275 6.86 1.56 41.19
C ASN A 275 7.76 2.54 41.98
N GLY A 276 8.44 3.45 41.28
CA GLY A 276 9.33 4.44 41.89
C GLY A 276 10.78 4.01 42.04
N SER A 277 11.11 2.72 41.88
CA SER A 277 12.49 2.23 41.81
C SER A 277 13.00 2.19 40.37
N ASN A 278 14.31 2.40 40.21
CA ASN A 278 14.98 2.26 38.94
C ASN A 278 15.53 0.83 38.84
N GLN A 279 15.17 0.12 37.77
CA GLN A 279 15.67 -1.20 37.42
C GLN A 279 16.55 -1.07 36.18
N LEU A 280 17.76 -1.61 36.24
CA LEU A 280 18.65 -1.75 35.08
C LEU A 280 18.25 -3.01 34.31
N VAL A 281 18.12 -2.89 33.00
CA VAL A 281 17.72 -3.95 32.06
C VAL A 281 18.68 -3.90 30.88
N GLY A 282 19.33 -5.00 30.49
CA GLY A 282 20.24 -4.96 29.32
C GLY A 282 21.35 -5.99 29.33
N PHE A 283 21.82 -6.41 30.50
CA PHE A 283 22.45 -7.73 30.60
C PHE A 283 21.32 -8.75 30.42
N VAL A 284 21.48 -9.70 29.50
CA VAL A 284 20.48 -10.73 29.22
C VAL A 284 20.14 -11.45 30.53
N ALA A 285 19.08 -11.01 31.19
CA ALA A 285 18.50 -11.69 32.32
C ALA A 285 17.66 -12.80 31.71
N LEU A 286 18.16 -14.03 31.73
CA LEU A 286 17.47 -15.19 31.20
C LEU A 286 16.35 -15.69 32.14
N GLY A 287 15.92 -14.85 33.09
CA GLY A 287 14.92 -15.18 34.10
C GLY A 287 15.30 -16.38 34.97
N GLN A 288 14.31 -16.85 35.75
CA GLN A 288 14.40 -18.05 36.58
C GLN A 288 14.36 -19.33 35.74
N GLU A 289 13.74 -19.27 34.56
CA GLU A 289 13.57 -20.42 33.65
C GLU A 289 14.91 -20.96 33.13
N ASN A 290 15.97 -20.13 33.09
CA ASN A 290 17.30 -20.60 32.73
C ASN A 290 17.98 -21.42 33.85
N GLU A 291 17.65 -21.13 35.11
CA GLU A 291 18.07 -21.96 36.25
C GLU A 291 17.38 -23.33 36.20
N ASP A 292 16.12 -23.36 35.74
CA ASP A 292 15.35 -24.60 35.54
C ASP A 292 15.84 -25.40 34.32
N ILE A 293 16.25 -24.74 33.22
CA ILE A 293 16.85 -25.40 32.05
C ILE A 293 18.20 -26.05 32.41
N GLU A 294 19.03 -25.39 33.24
CA GLU A 294 20.27 -26.00 33.74
C GLU A 294 19.98 -27.26 34.58
N GLN A 295 18.91 -27.27 35.38
CA GLN A 295 18.49 -28.48 36.10
C GLN A 295 18.06 -29.61 35.17
N ILE A 296 17.29 -29.30 34.12
CA ILE A 296 16.84 -30.30 33.12
C ILE A 296 18.01 -30.88 32.32
N CYS A 297 19.08 -30.11 32.07
CA CYS A 297 20.28 -30.60 31.38
C CYS A 297 21.23 -31.42 32.28
N THR A 298 20.97 -31.51 33.58
CA THR A 298 21.77 -32.30 34.54
C THR A 298 21.16 -33.64 34.96
N GLU A 299 19.99 -34.01 34.42
CA GLU A 299 19.40 -35.36 34.50
C GLU A 299 19.58 -36.14 33.18
#